data_AF-A0A8J5QA02-F1
#
_entry.id   AF-A0A8J5QA02-F1
#
_cell.length_a   1.000
_cell.length_b   1.000
_cell.length_c   1.000
_cell.angle_alpha   90.00
_cell.angle_beta   90.00
_cell.angle_gamma   90.00
#
_symmetry.space_group_name_H-M   'P 1'
#
loop_
_entity.id
_entity.type
_entity.pdbx_description
1 polymer ?
#
loop_
_entity_poly.entity_id
_entity_poly.type
_entity_poly.pdbx_seq_one_letter_code
_entity_poly.pdbx_strand_id
1 'polypeptide(L)'
;MIRVRRIRKTTMIRYPYKEIRRSSHASTTTANTEDTSMLIPTPLKFTNRQLRLQYSSIGSDFIRLASYRRFKELLRDESGALIKAAVHDLSAFLRKELPKKDSILHCEMKKSLTNESSRLELMIPLGSGTKTSESIREWLYAAFGFLTEECSEEEANKIVDNIIEIYINERNSNINTLFNRNVVLSERDEFTMRAFNEYIEKVKVRDDLLYESDSRYISFREVFDQKIYLPDLPKIHDRELLVKGLMHKEFYRMMLNPEHQFAQTMTTGGYDLDFRNYGIVRKELSVLDGLGDFYLSLEASRITYLLCRSNGRQVTQNAYRSLKIILGTNTLMSKLTKAYNLHIGLGDPIIMNQLKTEWVPYTMTGKMPDYQSLDETRIYEEEFMADFFEIYAGALLKEQPEVAKKFIHEIFYEILKVISESLPPDIPYGIWSSMIIGREIRGRGFRESDIE
;
A
#
# COMPACT_ATOMS: atom_id res chain seq x y z
N MET A 1 -36.07 6.04 -41.29
CA MET A 1 -35.24 5.07 -42.03
C MET A 1 -34.62 4.10 -41.02
N ILE A 2 -35.20 2.90 -40.96
CA ILE A 2 -34.73 1.59 -40.45
C ILE A 2 -34.00 1.51 -39.07
N ARG A 3 -34.73 0.99 -38.06
CA ARG A 3 -34.21 0.26 -36.88
C ARG A 3 -33.73 -1.13 -37.29
N VAL A 4 -32.56 -1.57 -36.83
CA VAL A 4 -32.26 -3.01 -36.67
C VAL A 4 -31.50 -3.26 -35.37
N ARG A 5 -32.18 -3.93 -34.44
CA ARG A 5 -31.58 -4.73 -33.35
C ARG A 5 -30.88 -5.94 -33.97
N ARG A 6 -29.67 -6.28 -33.52
CA ARG A 6 -29.15 -7.65 -33.66
C ARG A 6 -28.53 -8.14 -32.35
N ILE A 7 -29.34 -8.94 -31.68
CA ILE A 7 -28.93 -9.98 -30.73
C ILE A 7 -28.15 -11.03 -31.53
N ARG A 8 -26.94 -11.39 -31.10
CA ARG A 8 -26.28 -12.64 -31.51
C ARG A 8 -26.17 -13.55 -30.30
N LYS A 9 -27.02 -14.58 -30.29
CA LYS A 9 -26.82 -15.82 -29.55
C LYS A 9 -25.68 -16.57 -30.22
N THR A 10 -24.67 -16.96 -29.46
CA THR A 10 -23.67 -17.94 -29.92
C THR A 10 -24.00 -19.28 -29.29
N THR A 11 -24.44 -20.18 -30.15
CA THR A 11 -24.80 -21.57 -29.89
C THR A 11 -23.53 -22.38 -29.58
N MET A 12 -23.49 -23.07 -28.43
CA MET A 12 -22.46 -24.08 -28.16
C MET A 12 -22.70 -25.31 -29.03
N ILE A 13 -21.72 -25.66 -29.86
CA ILE A 13 -21.65 -26.91 -30.61
C ILE A 13 -20.90 -27.93 -29.74
N ARG A 14 -21.59 -29.02 -29.37
CA ARG A 14 -21.00 -30.21 -28.73
C ARG A 14 -20.26 -31.04 -29.78
N TYR A 15 -19.00 -31.40 -29.52
CA TYR A 15 -18.31 -32.48 -30.22
C TYR A 15 -18.36 -33.77 -29.37
N PRO A 16 -18.69 -34.93 -29.96
CA PRO A 16 -18.67 -36.20 -29.26
C PRO A 16 -17.27 -36.82 -29.35
N TYR A 17 -16.68 -37.20 -28.22
CA TYR A 17 -15.53 -38.11 -28.23
C TYR A 17 -15.94 -39.49 -27.72
N LYS A 18 -15.62 -40.46 -28.57
CA LYS A 18 -15.99 -41.87 -28.51
C LYS A 18 -15.39 -42.57 -27.29
N GLU A 19 -16.21 -43.43 -26.69
CA GLU A 19 -15.79 -44.52 -25.82
C GLU A 19 -14.78 -45.43 -26.54
N ILE A 20 -13.66 -45.71 -25.88
CA ILE A 20 -12.88 -46.92 -26.13
C ILE A 20 -12.78 -47.66 -24.80
N ARG A 21 -13.58 -48.73 -24.69
CA ARG A 21 -13.43 -49.78 -23.69
C ARG A 21 -12.17 -50.59 -23.99
N ARG A 22 -11.29 -50.73 -23.00
CA ARG A 22 -10.45 -51.92 -22.83
C ARG A 22 -10.50 -52.33 -21.36
N SER A 23 -11.12 -53.49 -21.11
CA SER A 23 -10.81 -54.37 -19.97
C SER A 23 -9.36 -54.87 -20.13
N SER A 24 -8.56 -55.20 -19.12
CA SER A 24 -8.85 -55.90 -17.87
C SER A 24 -7.64 -55.81 -16.91
N HIS A 25 -7.92 -56.18 -15.66
CA HIS A 25 -7.03 -56.67 -14.61
C HIS A 25 -6.70 -55.75 -13.44
N ALA A 26 -7.03 -56.33 -12.28
CA ALA A 26 -6.98 -55.80 -10.96
C ALA A 26 -5.55 -55.44 -10.54
N SER A 27 -5.44 -54.33 -9.85
CA SER A 27 -4.54 -54.18 -8.70
C SER A 27 -5.18 -53.12 -7.81
N THR A 28 -5.77 -53.61 -6.72
CA THR A 28 -6.23 -52.82 -5.59
C THR A 28 -5.00 -52.25 -4.92
N THR A 29 -4.51 -51.12 -5.43
CA THR A 29 -3.53 -50.31 -4.71
C THR A 29 -4.29 -49.11 -4.20
N THR A 30 -4.54 -49.12 -2.90
CA THR A 30 -5.02 -48.00 -2.10
C THR A 30 -4.30 -46.72 -2.53
N ALA A 31 -4.98 -45.90 -3.33
CA ALA A 31 -4.53 -44.54 -3.60
C ALA A 31 -4.62 -43.80 -2.27
N ASN A 32 -3.45 -43.56 -1.68
CA ASN A 32 -3.28 -42.67 -0.55
C ASN A 32 -4.06 -41.39 -0.84
N THR A 33 -4.99 -41.08 0.06
CA THR A 33 -5.66 -39.79 0.11
C THR A 33 -4.57 -38.79 0.47
N GLU A 34 -3.93 -38.21 -0.54
CA GLU A 34 -2.87 -37.21 -0.31
C GLU A 34 -3.47 -36.04 0.45
N ASP A 35 -2.93 -35.89 1.65
CA ASP A 35 -3.40 -35.06 2.73
C ASP A 35 -3.39 -33.58 2.31
N THR A 36 -4.56 -32.94 2.36
CA THR A 36 -4.78 -31.54 1.97
C THR A 36 -4.36 -30.56 3.08
N SER A 37 -3.51 -30.98 4.02
CA SER A 37 -3.03 -30.20 5.16
C SER A 37 -2.23 -28.96 4.73
N MET A 38 -2.70 -27.76 5.12
CA MET A 38 -1.93 -26.52 5.14
C MET A 38 -1.64 -26.20 6.60
N LEU A 39 -0.45 -25.71 6.92
CA LEU A 39 -0.13 -25.32 8.30
C LEU A 39 -0.81 -24.01 8.65
N ILE A 40 -1.66 -24.11 9.66
CA ILE A 40 -2.42 -23.01 10.22
C ILE A 40 -2.12 -23.05 11.71
N PRO A 41 -1.74 -21.92 12.34
CA PRO A 41 -1.59 -21.87 13.79
C PRO A 41 -2.86 -22.41 14.46
N THR A 42 -2.74 -23.38 15.35
CA THR A 42 -3.88 -24.00 16.06
C THR A 42 -4.85 -22.99 16.68
N PRO A 43 -4.39 -21.87 17.29
CA PRO A 43 -5.30 -20.83 17.76
C PRO A 43 -6.19 -20.25 16.66
N LEU A 44 -5.68 -20.11 15.43
CA LEU A 44 -6.37 -19.57 14.26
C LEU A 44 -7.52 -20.48 13.77
N LYS A 45 -7.47 -21.78 14.06
CA LYS A 45 -8.59 -22.69 13.72
C LYS A 45 -9.80 -22.45 14.62
N PHE A 46 -9.57 -22.03 15.86
CA PHE A 46 -10.60 -21.79 16.87
C PHE A 46 -11.10 -20.34 16.92
N THR A 47 -10.48 -19.43 16.16
CA THR A 47 -10.98 -18.06 16.03
C THR A 47 -12.29 -18.02 15.23
N ASN A 48 -13.15 -17.03 15.51
CA ASN A 48 -14.35 -16.84 14.69
C ASN A 48 -13.97 -16.36 13.28
N ARG A 49 -14.87 -16.54 12.31
CA ARG A 49 -14.66 -16.16 10.89
C ARG A 49 -14.25 -14.69 10.73
N GLN A 50 -14.84 -13.81 11.54
CA GLN A 50 -14.59 -12.38 11.49
C GLN A 50 -13.16 -12.02 11.89
N LEU A 51 -12.66 -12.63 12.96
CA LEU A 51 -11.29 -12.48 13.43
C LEU A 51 -10.28 -13.01 12.41
N ARG A 52 -10.59 -14.15 11.75
CA ARG A 52 -9.75 -14.66 10.65
C ARG A 52 -9.67 -13.69 9.47
N LEU A 53 -10.78 -13.06 9.10
CA LEU A 53 -10.80 -12.09 8.01
C LEU A 53 -10.04 -10.79 8.37
N GLN A 54 -10.00 -10.41 9.64
CA GLN A 54 -9.17 -9.30 10.13
C GLN A 54 -7.68 -9.65 10.04
N TYR A 55 -7.27 -10.83 10.53
CA TYR A 55 -5.90 -11.32 10.34
C TYR A 55 -5.53 -11.41 8.86
N SER A 56 -6.45 -11.86 8.00
CA SER A 56 -6.25 -11.91 6.56
C SER A 56 -5.96 -10.53 5.97
N SER A 57 -6.65 -9.48 6.44
CA SER A 57 -6.35 -8.10 6.03
C SER A 57 -4.94 -7.68 6.45
N ILE A 58 -4.57 -7.91 7.72
CA ILE A 58 -3.25 -7.55 8.25
C ILE A 58 -2.15 -8.28 7.49
N GLY A 59 -2.26 -9.61 7.32
CA GLY A 59 -1.24 -10.39 6.63
C GLY A 59 -1.10 -10.03 5.16
N SER A 60 -2.20 -9.68 4.47
CA SER A 60 -2.12 -9.19 3.10
C SER A 60 -1.36 -7.87 2.99
N ASP A 61 -1.56 -6.93 3.92
CA ASP A 61 -0.84 -5.64 3.92
C ASP A 61 0.62 -5.83 4.34
N PHE A 62 0.89 -6.73 5.30
CA PHE A 62 2.23 -7.09 5.75
C PHE A 62 3.07 -7.64 4.59
N ILE A 63 2.53 -8.61 3.83
CA ILE A 63 3.23 -9.17 2.66
C ILE A 63 3.57 -8.06 1.67
N ARG A 64 2.65 -7.13 1.39
CA ARG A 64 2.92 -6.03 0.45
C ARG A 64 4.06 -5.14 0.91
N LEU A 65 4.07 -4.74 2.19
CA LEU A 65 5.14 -3.92 2.76
C LEU A 65 6.48 -4.66 2.77
N ALA A 66 6.50 -5.90 3.25
CA ALA A 66 7.71 -6.72 3.32
C ALA A 66 8.27 -6.98 1.91
N SER A 67 7.42 -7.35 0.95
CA SER A 67 7.83 -7.53 -0.44
C SER A 67 8.30 -6.24 -1.10
N TYR A 68 7.73 -5.08 -0.79
CA TYR A 68 8.22 -3.80 -1.30
C TYR A 68 9.67 -3.55 -0.88
N ARG A 69 9.99 -3.76 0.41
CA ARG A 69 11.35 -3.62 0.95
C ARG A 69 12.33 -4.59 0.28
N ARG A 70 11.94 -5.86 0.14
CA ARG A 70 12.79 -6.88 -0.51
C ARG A 70 12.99 -6.62 -1.99
N PHE A 71 11.94 -6.26 -2.72
CA PHE A 71 12.09 -5.93 -4.15
C PHE A 71 12.93 -4.69 -4.37
N LYS A 72 12.92 -3.71 -3.45
CA LYS A 72 13.86 -2.59 -3.49
C LYS A 72 15.32 -3.06 -3.43
N GLU A 73 15.63 -3.97 -2.50
CA GLU A 73 16.98 -4.55 -2.35
C GLU A 73 17.39 -5.39 -3.57
N LEU A 74 16.46 -6.17 -4.11
CA LEU A 74 16.72 -7.13 -5.19
C LEU A 74 16.80 -6.48 -6.58
N LEU A 75 15.89 -5.55 -6.88
CA LEU A 75 15.85 -4.90 -8.20
C LEU A 75 16.99 -3.92 -8.39
N ARG A 76 17.58 -3.41 -7.29
CA ARG A 76 18.54 -2.29 -7.29
C ARG A 76 18.06 -1.08 -8.12
N ASP A 77 16.77 -1.02 -8.42
CA ASP A 77 16.12 0.01 -9.20
C ASP A 77 15.55 1.04 -8.22
N GLU A 78 15.90 2.30 -8.46
CA GLU A 78 15.45 3.44 -7.67
C GLU A 78 13.99 3.82 -7.99
N SER A 79 13.28 3.09 -8.87
CA SER A 79 11.90 3.41 -9.25
C SER A 79 10.86 2.77 -8.32
N GLY A 80 10.24 3.57 -7.47
CA GLY A 80 9.13 3.15 -6.61
C GLY A 80 7.94 2.55 -7.37
N ALA A 81 7.66 3.04 -8.59
CA ALA A 81 6.58 2.51 -9.43
C ALA A 81 6.84 1.08 -9.93
N LEU A 82 8.08 0.75 -10.24
CA LEU A 82 8.45 -0.62 -10.67
C LEU A 82 8.39 -1.59 -9.49
N ILE A 83 8.83 -1.15 -8.31
CA ILE A 83 8.71 -1.93 -7.08
C ILE A 83 7.23 -2.16 -6.74
N LYS A 84 6.37 -1.12 -6.81
CA LYS A 84 4.91 -1.27 -6.65
C LYS A 84 4.34 -2.29 -7.63
N ALA A 85 4.74 -2.23 -8.91
CA ALA A 85 4.30 -3.17 -9.94
C ALA A 85 4.72 -4.62 -9.62
N ALA A 86 5.94 -4.85 -9.12
CA ALA A 86 6.41 -6.16 -8.68
C ALA A 86 5.60 -6.69 -7.49
N VAL A 87 5.31 -5.85 -6.49
CA VAL A 87 4.43 -6.20 -5.36
C VAL A 87 3.02 -6.57 -5.82
N HIS A 88 2.46 -5.84 -6.80
CA HIS A 88 1.16 -6.15 -7.37
C HIS A 88 1.17 -7.45 -8.18
N ASP A 89 2.22 -7.73 -8.96
CA ASP A 89 2.36 -8.99 -9.69
C ASP A 89 2.53 -10.17 -8.73
N LEU A 90 3.31 -10.03 -7.66
CA LEU A 90 3.40 -11.04 -6.59
C LEU A 90 2.01 -11.29 -5.96
N SER A 91 1.28 -10.23 -5.63
CA SER A 91 -0.09 -10.36 -5.10
C SER A 91 -1.03 -11.07 -6.09
N ALA A 92 -0.91 -10.78 -7.39
CA ALA A 92 -1.68 -11.45 -8.44
C ALA A 92 -1.26 -12.91 -8.62
N PHE A 93 0.03 -13.20 -8.50
CA PHE A 93 0.60 -14.54 -8.56
C PHE A 93 0.07 -15.41 -7.41
N LEU A 94 0.15 -14.93 -6.17
CA LEU A 94 -0.42 -15.61 -5.01
C LEU A 94 -1.92 -15.88 -5.19
N ARG A 95 -2.68 -14.92 -5.72
CA ARG A 95 -4.11 -15.11 -6.01
C ARG A 95 -4.38 -16.20 -7.05
N LYS A 96 -3.53 -16.34 -8.06
CA LYS A 96 -3.71 -17.28 -9.18
C LYS A 96 -3.23 -18.69 -8.88
N GLU A 97 -2.10 -18.82 -8.18
CA GLU A 97 -1.42 -20.11 -8.04
C GLU A 97 -1.78 -20.84 -6.73
N LEU A 98 -2.04 -20.14 -5.62
CA LEU A 98 -2.43 -20.79 -4.35
C LEU A 98 -3.69 -21.68 -4.44
N PRO A 99 -4.72 -21.36 -5.27
CA PRO A 99 -5.88 -22.25 -5.42
C PRO A 99 -5.61 -23.54 -6.21
N LYS A 100 -4.48 -23.65 -6.93
CA LYS A 100 -4.17 -24.80 -7.79
C LYS A 100 -3.40 -25.86 -6.99
N LYS A 101 -4.14 -26.86 -6.47
CA LYS A 101 -3.60 -27.94 -5.63
C LYS A 101 -2.47 -28.75 -6.29
N ASP A 102 -2.51 -28.88 -7.62
CA ASP A 102 -1.53 -29.66 -8.38
C ASP A 102 -0.32 -28.81 -8.83
N SER A 103 -0.27 -27.53 -8.46
CA SER A 103 0.89 -26.69 -8.79
C SER A 103 2.08 -27.07 -7.93
N ILE A 104 3.26 -27.18 -8.55
CA ILE A 104 4.54 -27.36 -7.87
C ILE A 104 4.71 -26.29 -6.78
N LEU A 105 4.25 -25.07 -7.09
CA LEU A 105 4.18 -23.94 -6.19
C LEU A 105 3.38 -24.19 -4.91
N HIS A 106 2.18 -24.75 -5.03
CA HIS A 106 1.35 -25.11 -3.89
C HIS A 106 2.08 -26.09 -2.97
N CYS A 107 2.76 -27.06 -3.55
CA CYS A 107 3.58 -28.05 -2.83
C CYS A 107 4.83 -27.43 -2.17
N GLU A 108 5.51 -26.50 -2.83
CA GLU A 108 6.68 -25.79 -2.29
C GLU A 108 6.31 -24.82 -1.16
N MET A 109 5.26 -24.01 -1.34
CA MET A 109 4.74 -23.15 -0.27
C MET A 109 4.26 -23.96 0.92
N LYS A 110 3.60 -25.10 0.67
CA LYS A 110 3.22 -26.04 1.73
C LYS A 110 4.46 -26.54 2.49
N LYS A 111 5.50 -27.02 1.80
CA LYS A 111 6.75 -27.48 2.44
C LYS A 111 7.46 -26.38 3.22
N SER A 112 7.53 -25.17 2.66
CA SER A 112 8.24 -24.03 3.27
C SER A 112 7.57 -23.57 4.57
N LEU A 113 6.23 -23.50 4.60
CA LEU A 113 5.47 -23.25 5.83
C LEU A 113 5.67 -24.36 6.89
N THR A 114 6.06 -25.57 6.46
CA THR A 114 6.25 -26.78 7.30
C THR A 114 7.63 -26.93 7.91
N ASN A 115 8.66 -26.40 7.27
CA ASN A 115 10.03 -26.59 7.71
C ASN A 115 10.55 -25.48 8.65
N GLU A 116 9.96 -24.28 8.64
CA GLU A 116 10.50 -23.13 9.39
C GLU A 116 9.91 -22.88 10.77
N SER A 117 8.95 -23.69 11.24
CA SER A 117 8.13 -23.33 12.40
C SER A 117 8.19 -24.35 13.53
N SER A 118 9.30 -24.35 14.27
CA SER A 118 9.38 -25.00 15.59
C SER A 118 8.41 -24.40 16.63
N ARG A 119 7.67 -23.33 16.31
CA ARG A 119 6.60 -22.72 17.12
C ARG A 119 5.19 -22.78 16.51
N LEU A 120 5.02 -23.19 15.25
CA LEU A 120 3.71 -23.60 14.71
C LEU A 120 3.48 -25.08 15.03
N GLU A 121 3.69 -25.45 16.30
CA GLU A 121 3.41 -26.79 16.78
C GLU A 121 1.90 -27.03 16.68
N LEU A 122 1.47 -27.61 15.56
CA LEU A 122 0.45 -28.65 15.41
C LEU A 122 -0.10 -28.60 13.97
N MET A 123 0.29 -29.62 13.20
CA MET A 123 -0.39 -30.00 11.97
C MET A 123 -1.86 -30.29 12.26
N ILE A 124 -2.76 -29.61 11.54
CA ILE A 124 -4.15 -30.06 11.47
C ILE A 124 -4.50 -30.25 10.01
N PRO A 125 -4.88 -31.47 9.59
CA PRO A 125 -5.30 -31.72 8.24
C PRO A 125 -6.54 -30.89 7.92
N LEU A 126 -6.57 -30.30 6.73
CA LEU A 126 -7.79 -29.81 6.06
C LEU A 126 -8.61 -31.02 5.59
N GLY A 127 -8.81 -31.98 6.49
CA GLY A 127 -9.46 -33.27 6.27
C GLY A 127 -10.68 -33.41 7.16
N SER A 128 -11.84 -33.52 6.51
CA SER A 128 -13.14 -33.96 7.04
C SER A 128 -13.67 -33.24 8.30
N GLY A 129 -14.48 -32.20 8.11
CA GLY A 129 -15.46 -31.80 9.14
C GLY A 129 -15.84 -30.33 9.16
N THR A 130 -14.96 -29.43 8.73
CA THR A 130 -15.28 -28.01 8.65
C THR A 130 -15.68 -27.63 7.24
N LYS A 131 -16.98 -27.38 7.03
CA LYS A 131 -17.48 -26.64 5.84
C LYS A 131 -17.01 -25.17 5.93
N THR A 132 -15.72 -24.93 5.96
CA THR A 132 -15.16 -23.58 5.86
C THR A 132 -15.02 -23.25 4.39
N SER A 133 -15.83 -22.33 3.89
CA SER A 133 -15.80 -21.82 2.51
C SER A 133 -14.56 -20.96 2.21
N GLU A 134 -13.53 -21.02 3.05
CA GLU A 134 -12.35 -20.15 3.01
C GLU A 134 -11.27 -20.78 2.15
N SER A 135 -10.73 -19.97 1.23
CA SER A 135 -9.66 -20.35 0.32
C SER A 135 -8.32 -20.48 1.04
N ILE A 136 -7.41 -21.29 0.49
CA ILE A 136 -6.03 -21.47 0.96
C ILE A 136 -5.30 -20.12 1.08
N ARG A 137 -5.61 -19.19 0.17
CA ARG A 137 -5.13 -17.80 0.19
C ARG A 137 -5.56 -17.04 1.45
N GLU A 138 -6.83 -17.13 1.83
CA GLU A 138 -7.34 -16.45 3.03
C GLU A 138 -6.67 -16.99 4.29
N TRP A 139 -6.45 -18.31 4.34
CA TRP A 139 -5.71 -18.94 5.43
C TRP A 139 -4.24 -18.52 5.46
N LEU A 140 -3.58 -18.39 4.31
CA LEU A 140 -2.18 -17.94 4.24
C LEU A 140 -2.08 -16.53 4.81
N TYR A 141 -2.90 -15.60 4.32
CA TYR A 141 -2.91 -14.24 4.82
C TYR A 141 -3.29 -14.17 6.30
N ALA A 142 -4.24 -14.99 6.76
CA ALA A 142 -4.60 -15.02 8.17
C ALA A 142 -3.47 -15.58 9.05
N ALA A 143 -2.68 -16.54 8.57
CA ALA A 143 -1.49 -17.02 9.26
C ALA A 143 -0.42 -15.93 9.37
N PHE A 144 -0.16 -15.18 8.30
CA PHE A 144 0.73 -14.02 8.35
C PHE A 144 0.24 -12.97 9.35
N GLY A 145 -1.03 -12.60 9.29
CA GLY A 145 -1.60 -11.64 10.25
C GLY A 145 -1.46 -12.10 11.70
N PHE A 146 -1.65 -13.39 11.97
CA PHE A 146 -1.44 -13.95 13.32
C PHE A 146 0.02 -13.92 13.75
N LEU A 147 0.95 -14.33 12.87
CA LEU A 147 2.39 -14.29 13.19
C LEU A 147 2.86 -12.87 13.47
N THR A 148 2.39 -11.92 12.66
CA THR A 148 2.72 -10.50 12.77
C THR A 148 2.19 -9.87 14.07
N GLU A 149 1.01 -10.25 14.55
CA GLU A 149 0.38 -9.63 15.73
C GLU A 149 0.62 -10.39 17.04
N GLU A 150 0.68 -11.72 17.01
CA GLU A 150 0.72 -12.55 18.23
C GLU A 150 2.08 -13.26 18.43
N CYS A 151 2.99 -13.19 17.46
CA CYS A 151 4.30 -13.86 17.51
C CYS A 151 5.45 -12.86 17.30
N SER A 152 6.00 -12.79 16.08
CA SER A 152 7.15 -11.94 15.73
C SER A 152 7.10 -11.51 14.26
N GLU A 153 7.31 -10.22 14.01
CA GLU A 153 7.50 -9.68 12.65
C GLU A 153 8.70 -10.34 11.94
N GLU A 154 9.76 -10.70 12.67
CA GLU A 154 10.97 -11.30 12.08
C GLU A 154 10.71 -12.67 11.47
N GLU A 155 9.89 -13.50 12.14
CA GLU A 155 9.50 -14.82 11.64
C GLU A 155 8.62 -14.67 10.39
N ALA A 156 7.68 -13.74 10.42
CA ALA A 156 6.84 -13.44 9.26
C ALA A 156 7.69 -12.96 8.06
N ASN A 157 8.75 -12.17 8.28
CA ASN A 157 9.65 -11.73 7.22
C ASN A 157 10.42 -12.89 6.57
N LYS A 158 10.89 -13.90 7.33
CA LYS A 158 11.58 -15.08 6.77
C LYS A 158 10.69 -15.86 5.80
N ILE A 159 9.42 -16.04 6.16
CA ILE A 159 8.46 -16.73 5.30
C ILE A 159 8.17 -15.90 4.04
N VAL A 160 8.12 -14.56 4.14
CA VAL A 160 7.99 -13.70 2.96
C VAL A 160 9.19 -13.85 2.02
N ASP A 161 10.42 -13.96 2.55
CA ASP A 161 11.62 -14.16 1.74
C ASP A 161 11.52 -15.44 0.90
N ASN A 162 11.08 -16.54 1.52
CA ASN A 162 10.83 -17.81 0.82
C ASN A 162 9.75 -17.67 -0.27
N ILE A 163 8.67 -16.92 -0.01
CA ILE A 163 7.61 -16.65 -1.01
C ILE A 163 8.17 -15.87 -2.20
N ILE A 164 9.03 -14.88 -1.95
CA ILE A 164 9.65 -14.06 -2.99
C ILE A 164 10.62 -14.90 -3.82
N GLU A 165 11.43 -15.74 -3.17
CA GLU A 165 12.35 -16.65 -3.86
C GLU A 165 11.60 -17.61 -4.79
N ILE A 166 10.53 -18.23 -4.29
CA ILE A 166 9.64 -19.09 -5.08
C ILE A 166 9.05 -18.31 -6.28
N TYR A 167 8.56 -17.09 -6.05
CA TYR A 167 8.03 -16.23 -7.11
C TYR A 167 9.08 -15.90 -8.18
N ILE A 168 10.31 -15.57 -7.77
CA ILE A 168 11.43 -15.27 -8.66
C ILE A 168 11.78 -16.51 -9.50
N ASN A 169 11.88 -17.67 -8.87
CA ASN A 169 12.23 -18.93 -9.51
C ASN A 169 11.22 -19.35 -10.59
N GLU A 170 9.92 -19.20 -10.31
CA GLU A 170 8.85 -19.57 -11.25
C GLU A 170 8.75 -18.59 -12.45
N ARG A 171 9.10 -17.33 -12.23
CA ARG A 171 9.03 -16.27 -13.26
C ARG A 171 10.37 -16.04 -13.98
N ASN A 172 11.34 -16.95 -13.82
CA ASN A 172 12.73 -16.84 -14.28
C ASN A 172 12.91 -16.36 -15.75
N SER A 173 11.96 -16.61 -16.65
CA SER A 173 12.04 -16.14 -18.05
C SER A 173 11.66 -14.65 -18.26
N ASN A 174 10.79 -14.08 -17.41
CA ASN A 174 10.34 -12.68 -17.50
C ASN A 174 10.98 -11.76 -16.42
N ILE A 175 11.41 -12.35 -15.31
CA ILE A 175 12.03 -11.62 -14.19
C ILE A 175 13.49 -11.35 -14.47
N ASN A 176 14.24 -12.24 -15.13
CA ASN A 176 15.62 -11.94 -15.51
C ASN A 176 15.74 -10.69 -16.41
N THR A 177 14.68 -10.29 -17.13
CA THR A 177 14.64 -9.03 -17.90
C THR A 177 14.29 -7.79 -17.07
N LEU A 178 13.67 -7.96 -15.91
CA LEU A 178 13.33 -6.90 -14.95
C LEU A 178 14.43 -6.72 -13.88
N PHE A 179 15.03 -7.81 -13.40
CA PHE A 179 15.98 -7.86 -12.29
C PHE A 179 17.46 -7.82 -12.74
N ASN A 180 17.81 -8.22 -13.98
CA ASN A 180 19.19 -8.03 -14.51
C ASN A 180 19.39 -6.72 -15.27
N ARG A 181 18.49 -5.74 -15.12
CA ARG A 181 18.80 -4.37 -15.55
C ARG A 181 19.75 -3.78 -14.52
N ASN A 182 21.04 -4.10 -14.65
CA ASN A 182 22.06 -3.19 -14.14
C ASN A 182 21.76 -1.85 -14.80
N VAL A 183 21.22 -0.90 -14.03
CA VAL A 183 21.02 0.47 -14.50
C VAL A 183 22.44 1.01 -14.66
N VAL A 184 22.99 0.88 -15.86
CA VAL A 184 24.20 1.60 -16.23
C VAL A 184 23.79 3.06 -16.27
N LEU A 185 24.12 3.79 -15.21
CA LEU A 185 23.91 5.23 -15.16
C LEU A 185 24.70 5.84 -16.32
N SER A 186 24.03 6.64 -17.13
CA SER A 186 24.73 7.43 -18.13
C SER A 186 25.54 8.54 -17.43
N GLU A 187 26.54 9.10 -18.11
CA GLU A 187 27.27 10.28 -17.63
C GLU A 187 26.31 11.43 -17.25
N ARG A 188 25.21 11.57 -18.02
CA ARG A 188 24.14 12.53 -17.72
C ARG A 188 23.43 12.20 -16.41
N ASP A 189 23.10 10.94 -16.16
CA ASP A 189 22.43 10.50 -14.93
C ASP A 189 23.33 10.76 -13.71
N GLU A 190 24.61 10.43 -13.80
CA GLU A 190 25.60 10.69 -12.75
C GLU A 190 25.75 12.19 -12.47
N PHE A 191 25.80 13.02 -13.52
CA PHE A 191 25.83 14.47 -13.35
C PHE A 191 24.54 15.00 -12.70
N THR A 192 23.39 14.51 -13.16
CA THR A 192 22.06 14.89 -12.64
C THR A 192 21.94 14.55 -11.16
N MET A 193 22.33 13.35 -10.75
CA MET A 193 22.27 12.92 -9.36
C MET A 193 23.26 13.67 -8.47
N ARG A 194 24.44 14.03 -8.97
CA ARG A 194 25.37 14.92 -8.25
C ARG A 194 24.76 16.31 -8.01
N ALA A 195 24.20 16.93 -9.04
CA ALA A 195 23.54 18.23 -8.91
C ALA A 195 22.31 18.17 -7.97
N PHE A 196 21.57 17.07 -8.00
CA PHE A 196 20.43 16.84 -7.12
C PHE A 196 20.86 16.68 -5.65
N ASN A 197 21.93 15.92 -5.39
CA ASN A 197 22.48 15.76 -4.05
C ASN A 197 23.04 17.08 -3.51
N GLU A 198 23.70 17.89 -4.35
CA GLU A 198 24.16 19.22 -3.96
C GLU A 198 22.97 20.14 -3.57
N TYR A 199 21.84 20.03 -4.28
CA TYR A 199 20.62 20.73 -3.91
C TYR A 199 20.10 20.28 -2.53
N ILE A 200 20.02 18.97 -2.30
CA ILE A 200 19.58 18.39 -1.02
C ILE A 200 20.45 18.88 0.14
N GLU A 201 21.77 18.93 -0.06
CA GLU A 201 22.69 19.40 0.97
C GLU A 201 22.47 20.88 1.34
N LYS A 202 22.05 21.72 0.38
CA LYS A 202 21.98 23.18 0.55
C LYS A 202 20.60 23.72 0.89
N VAL A 203 19.52 23.06 0.46
CA VAL A 203 18.15 23.57 0.64
C VAL A 203 17.80 23.71 2.13
N LYS A 204 17.18 24.82 2.50
CA LYS A 204 16.80 25.06 3.91
C LYS A 204 15.56 24.25 4.27
N VAL A 205 15.51 23.75 5.49
CA VAL A 205 14.30 23.15 6.09
C VAL A 205 13.71 24.16 7.07
N ARG A 206 12.39 24.30 7.04
CA ARG A 206 11.63 25.20 7.92
C ARG A 206 11.25 24.50 9.21
N ASP A 207 12.23 24.31 10.09
CA ASP A 207 12.03 23.67 11.39
C ASP A 207 11.01 24.41 12.26
N ASP A 208 10.93 25.74 12.11
CA ASP A 208 9.92 26.61 12.71
C ASP A 208 8.49 26.14 12.39
N LEU A 209 8.23 25.78 11.13
CA LEU A 209 6.91 25.30 10.71
C LEU A 209 6.65 23.84 11.05
N LEU A 210 7.70 23.01 11.02
CA LEU A 210 7.61 21.57 11.17
C LEU A 210 7.59 21.11 12.63
N TYR A 211 8.22 21.84 13.55
CA TYR A 211 8.44 21.33 14.91
C TYR A 211 8.14 22.34 16.04
N GLU A 212 7.98 23.63 15.77
CA GLU A 212 7.81 24.67 16.82
C GLU A 212 6.35 25.13 17.03
N SER A 213 5.37 24.30 16.69
CA SER A 213 3.94 24.64 16.78
C SER A 213 3.32 24.20 18.11
N ASP A 214 2.67 25.12 18.84
CA ASP A 214 2.12 24.89 20.19
C ASP A 214 0.96 23.88 20.25
N SER A 215 0.22 23.65 19.15
CA SER A 215 -0.73 22.55 19.02
C SER A 215 -1.15 22.33 17.56
N ARG A 216 -1.32 21.06 17.17
CA ARG A 216 -1.82 20.66 15.84
C ARG A 216 -3.11 19.90 15.99
N TYR A 217 -4.06 20.12 15.09
CA TYR A 217 -5.31 19.38 15.08
C TYR A 217 -5.89 19.24 13.68
N ILE A 218 -6.74 18.24 13.50
CA ILE A 218 -7.62 18.10 12.34
C ILE A 218 -9.08 18.12 12.79
N SER A 219 -9.97 18.45 11.87
CA SER A 219 -11.42 18.34 12.04
C SER A 219 -12.04 17.54 10.89
N PHE A 220 -13.04 16.72 11.22
CA PHE A 220 -13.99 16.17 10.25
C PHE A 220 -15.11 17.20 10.00
N ARG A 221 -15.82 17.11 8.87
CA ARG A 221 -16.71 18.19 8.37
C ARG A 221 -17.82 18.55 9.37
N GLU A 222 -18.18 19.84 9.46
CA GLU A 222 -19.31 20.61 10.06
C GLU A 222 -20.26 20.02 11.13
N VAL A 223 -20.45 18.71 11.25
CA VAL A 223 -21.42 18.11 12.19
C VAL A 223 -20.81 17.88 13.58
N PHE A 224 -19.49 17.93 13.69
CA PHE A 224 -18.78 17.79 14.96
C PHE A 224 -17.68 18.84 15.02
N ASP A 225 -17.88 19.88 15.85
CA ASP A 225 -16.87 20.90 16.19
C ASP A 225 -15.69 20.30 17.02
N GLN A 226 -15.47 18.98 16.90
CA GLN A 226 -14.54 18.21 17.69
C GLN A 226 -13.17 18.23 17.00
N LYS A 227 -12.21 18.87 17.68
CA LYS A 227 -10.81 18.87 17.28
C LYS A 227 -10.15 17.56 17.68
N ILE A 228 -9.46 16.93 16.74
CA ILE A 228 -8.60 15.78 17.00
C ILE A 228 -7.18 16.32 17.11
N TYR A 229 -6.68 16.42 18.33
CA TYR A 229 -5.33 16.87 18.59
C TYR A 229 -4.34 15.82 18.12
N LEU A 230 -3.31 16.28 17.43
CA LEU A 230 -2.29 15.44 16.84
C LEU A 230 -1.04 15.43 17.72
N PRO A 231 -0.31 14.31 17.81
CA PRO A 231 1.01 14.28 18.44
C PRO A 231 2.01 15.16 17.69
N ASP A 232 3.14 15.45 18.33
CA ASP A 232 4.24 16.17 17.68
C ASP A 232 4.81 15.36 16.51
N LEU A 233 5.22 16.06 15.45
CA LEU A 233 5.86 15.45 14.29
C LEU A 233 7.25 14.94 14.69
N PRO A 234 7.55 13.63 14.61
CA PRO A 234 8.87 13.11 14.94
C PRO A 234 9.91 13.63 13.96
N LYS A 235 11.06 14.06 14.47
CA LYS A 235 12.17 14.55 13.64
C LYS A 235 12.88 13.41 12.94
N ILE A 236 13.09 13.57 11.63
CA ILE A 236 14.03 12.75 10.85
C ILE A 236 15.41 13.39 10.99
N HIS A 237 16.41 12.63 11.41
CA HIS A 237 17.74 13.17 11.74
C HIS A 237 18.65 13.21 10.53
N ASP A 238 18.55 12.19 9.66
CA ASP A 238 19.25 12.15 8.39
C ASP A 238 18.74 13.26 7.46
N ARG A 239 19.64 14.20 7.12
CA ARG A 239 19.30 15.39 6.33
C ARG A 239 18.79 15.03 4.94
N GLU A 240 19.46 14.07 4.28
CA GLU A 240 19.11 13.67 2.92
C GLU A 240 17.70 13.07 2.89
N LEU A 241 17.42 12.19 3.84
CA LEU A 241 16.13 11.54 4.01
C LEU A 241 15.04 12.51 4.45
N LEU A 242 15.34 13.49 5.31
CA LEU A 242 14.40 14.54 5.69
C LEU A 242 14.01 15.40 4.47
N VAL A 243 14.99 15.86 3.70
CA VAL A 243 14.71 16.66 2.50
C VAL A 243 13.90 15.85 1.49
N LYS A 244 14.32 14.61 1.18
CA LYS A 244 13.53 13.70 0.32
C LYS A 244 12.14 13.43 0.88
N GLY A 245 12.02 13.33 2.21
CA GLY A 245 10.78 13.18 2.98
C GLY A 245 9.81 14.38 2.87
N LEU A 246 10.30 15.54 2.41
CA LEU A 246 9.54 16.77 2.19
C LEU A 246 9.37 17.11 0.71
N MET A 247 9.86 16.25 -0.20
CA MET A 247 9.80 16.48 -1.65
C MET A 247 8.78 15.55 -2.30
N HIS A 248 7.78 16.13 -2.96
CA HIS A 248 6.89 15.36 -3.82
C HIS A 248 7.65 14.89 -5.07
N LYS A 249 7.31 13.71 -5.61
CA LYS A 249 7.97 13.13 -6.79
C LYS A 249 7.98 14.04 -8.02
N GLU A 250 7.05 14.98 -8.12
CA GLU A 250 6.95 15.96 -9.21
C GLU A 250 7.85 17.20 -9.04
N PHE A 251 8.53 17.36 -7.90
CA PHE A 251 9.48 18.47 -7.68
C PHE A 251 10.63 18.47 -8.67
N TYR A 252 10.97 17.31 -9.25
CA TYR A 252 11.96 17.22 -10.32
C TYR A 252 11.64 18.12 -11.52
N ARG A 253 10.34 18.37 -11.82
CA ARG A 253 9.93 19.34 -12.84
C ARG A 253 10.13 20.76 -12.38
N MET A 254 9.78 21.02 -11.12
CA MET A 254 9.83 22.37 -10.56
C MET A 254 11.27 22.89 -10.45
N MET A 255 12.21 22.00 -10.13
CA MET A 255 13.66 22.28 -10.08
C MET A 255 14.26 22.62 -11.45
N LEU A 256 13.57 22.34 -12.56
CA LEU A 256 13.98 22.68 -13.92
C LEU A 256 13.58 24.09 -14.34
N ASN A 257 12.98 24.88 -13.44
CA ASN A 257 12.76 26.29 -13.68
C ASN A 257 14.11 27.00 -13.91
N PRO A 258 14.28 27.81 -14.97
CA PRO A 258 15.55 28.48 -15.29
C PRO A 258 16.13 29.35 -14.15
N GLU A 259 15.29 29.85 -13.25
CA GLU A 259 15.72 30.64 -12.09
C GLU A 259 16.23 29.78 -10.94
N HIS A 260 15.96 28.47 -10.96
CA HIS A 260 16.35 27.54 -9.91
C HIS A 260 17.80 27.08 -10.06
N GLN A 261 18.51 26.96 -8.94
CA GLN A 261 19.95 26.63 -8.92
C GLN A 261 20.24 25.30 -9.64
N PHE A 262 19.40 24.27 -9.46
CA PHE A 262 19.55 22.99 -10.15
C PHE A 262 19.54 23.17 -11.68
N ALA A 263 18.59 23.92 -12.24
CA ALA A 263 18.51 24.18 -13.67
C ALA A 263 19.74 24.94 -14.20
N GLN A 264 20.26 25.89 -13.42
CA GLN A 264 21.48 26.63 -13.74
C GLN A 264 22.71 25.71 -13.78
N THR A 265 22.81 24.78 -12.83
CA THR A 265 23.87 23.75 -12.84
C THR A 265 23.76 22.84 -14.06
N MET A 266 22.54 22.38 -14.41
CA MET A 266 22.33 21.51 -15.58
C MET A 266 22.68 22.22 -16.90
N THR A 267 22.26 23.47 -17.07
CA THR A 267 22.56 24.27 -18.27
C THR A 267 24.05 24.59 -18.39
N THR A 268 24.73 24.86 -17.27
CA THR A 268 26.20 25.05 -17.23
C THR A 268 26.94 23.77 -17.63
N GLY A 269 26.40 22.61 -17.26
CA GLY A 269 26.89 21.29 -17.70
C GLY A 269 26.58 20.95 -19.16
N GLY A 270 25.88 21.82 -19.90
CA GLY A 270 25.52 21.61 -21.31
C GLY A 270 24.26 20.77 -21.53
N TYR A 271 23.44 20.55 -20.50
CA TYR A 271 22.21 19.76 -20.60
C TYR A 271 20.97 20.64 -20.78
N ASP A 272 20.01 20.16 -21.59
CA ASP A 272 18.69 20.77 -21.76
C ASP A 272 17.82 20.69 -20.50
N LEU A 273 16.76 21.48 -20.41
CA LEU A 273 15.80 21.46 -19.28
C LEU A 273 14.52 20.67 -19.60
N ASP A 274 14.57 19.72 -20.54
CA ASP A 274 13.41 18.88 -20.85
C ASP A 274 13.20 17.84 -19.73
N PHE A 275 12.09 17.96 -19.00
CA PHE A 275 11.76 17.09 -17.86
C PHE A 275 11.81 15.60 -18.18
N ARG A 276 11.62 15.19 -19.45
CA ARG A 276 11.67 13.77 -19.86
C ARG A 276 13.05 13.16 -19.61
N ASN A 277 14.10 13.97 -19.60
CA ASN A 277 15.48 13.54 -19.40
C ASN A 277 15.90 13.47 -17.92
N TYR A 278 15.03 13.89 -16.98
CA TYR A 278 15.31 13.96 -15.54
C TYR A 278 14.53 12.92 -14.75
N GLY A 279 14.09 11.85 -15.41
CA GLY A 279 13.30 10.79 -14.80
C GLY A 279 13.99 10.07 -13.65
N ILE A 280 15.33 10.07 -13.58
CA ILE A 280 16.08 9.47 -12.49
C ILE A 280 15.77 10.12 -11.13
N VAL A 281 15.65 11.44 -11.07
CA VAL A 281 15.28 12.17 -9.85
C VAL A 281 13.87 11.80 -9.41
N ARG A 282 12.93 11.71 -10.37
CA ARG A 282 11.55 11.29 -10.10
C ARG A 282 11.50 9.87 -9.52
N LYS A 283 12.31 8.96 -10.06
CA LYS A 283 12.41 7.58 -9.56
C LYS A 283 12.87 7.61 -8.10
N GLU A 284 14.02 8.24 -7.83
CA GLU A 284 14.59 8.32 -6.48
C GLU A 284 13.59 8.85 -5.44
N LEU A 285 12.84 9.90 -5.78
CA LEU A 285 11.81 10.46 -4.90
C LEU A 285 10.58 9.55 -4.70
N SER A 286 10.24 8.71 -5.68
CA SER A 286 9.04 7.86 -5.64
C SER A 286 9.15 6.64 -4.71
N VAL A 287 10.34 6.34 -4.18
CA VAL A 287 10.54 5.14 -3.35
C VAL A 287 9.93 5.31 -1.95
N LEU A 288 10.02 6.51 -1.38
CA LEU A 288 9.47 6.79 -0.06
C LEU A 288 7.95 6.82 -0.07
N ASP A 289 7.36 7.35 -1.14
CA ASP A 289 5.92 7.32 -1.42
C ASP A 289 5.38 5.89 -1.31
N GLY A 290 5.96 4.95 -2.06
CA GLY A 290 5.50 3.56 -2.00
C GLY A 290 5.75 2.85 -0.68
N LEU A 291 6.85 3.15 -0.01
CA LEU A 291 7.12 2.61 1.32
C LEU A 291 6.08 3.10 2.34
N GLY A 292 5.74 4.39 2.29
CA GLY A 292 4.75 5.04 3.14
C GLY A 292 3.34 4.51 2.93
N ASP A 293 2.88 4.44 1.68
CA ASP A 293 1.57 3.92 1.27
C ASP A 293 1.31 2.51 1.85
N PHE A 294 2.22 1.56 1.59
CA PHE A 294 2.07 0.20 2.12
C PHE A 294 2.14 0.13 3.65
N TYR A 295 2.96 0.98 4.26
CA TYR A 295 3.09 1.05 5.71
C TYR A 295 1.83 1.59 6.39
N LEU A 296 1.28 2.70 5.89
CA LEU A 296 0.05 3.29 6.43
C LEU A 296 -1.15 2.34 6.26
N SER A 297 -1.22 1.59 5.15
CA SER A 297 -2.24 0.55 4.96
C SER A 297 -2.15 -0.56 6.01
N LEU A 298 -0.93 -1.02 6.33
CA LEU A 298 -0.70 -2.03 7.38
C LEU A 298 -1.13 -1.51 8.75
N GLU A 299 -0.68 -0.30 9.14
CA GLU A 299 -1.04 0.28 10.43
C GLU A 299 -2.54 0.57 10.55
N ALA A 300 -3.21 0.97 9.48
CA ALA A 300 -4.66 1.11 9.44
C ALA A 300 -5.38 -0.23 9.70
N SER A 301 -4.88 -1.34 9.12
CA SER A 301 -5.39 -2.69 9.43
C SER A 301 -5.18 -3.07 10.90
N ARG A 302 -3.96 -2.88 11.41
CA ARG A 302 -3.59 -3.25 12.80
C ARG A 302 -4.42 -2.52 13.84
N ILE A 303 -4.52 -1.21 13.73
CA ILE A 303 -5.19 -0.42 14.75
C ILE A 303 -6.71 -0.62 14.73
N THR A 304 -7.29 -0.80 13.53
CA THR A 304 -8.71 -1.16 13.41
C THR A 304 -8.96 -2.52 14.08
N TYR A 305 -8.04 -3.48 13.92
CA TYR A 305 -8.09 -4.78 14.59
C TYR A 305 -8.02 -4.64 16.13
N LEU A 306 -7.08 -3.87 16.65
CA LEU A 306 -6.93 -3.62 18.10
C LEU A 306 -8.19 -2.97 18.71
N LEU A 307 -8.80 -2.03 18.01
CA LEU A 307 -10.05 -1.39 18.43
C LEU A 307 -11.22 -2.39 18.47
N CYS A 308 -11.28 -3.34 17.53
CA CYS A 308 -12.29 -4.38 17.51
C CYS A 308 -12.10 -5.39 18.66
N ARG A 309 -10.85 -5.70 19.04
CA ARG A 309 -10.54 -6.65 20.11
C ARG A 309 -10.75 -6.05 21.50
N SER A 310 -10.36 -4.80 21.72
CA SER A 310 -10.40 -4.13 23.04
C SER A 310 -11.81 -3.77 23.51
N ASN A 311 -12.73 -3.46 22.60
CA ASN A 311 -14.08 -2.98 22.97
C ASN A 311 -15.10 -4.09 23.28
N GLY A 312 -14.75 -5.38 23.15
CA GLY A 312 -15.67 -6.51 23.38
C GLY A 312 -16.91 -6.54 22.46
N ARG A 313 -17.12 -5.51 21.64
CA ARG A 313 -18.19 -5.39 20.63
C ARG A 313 -17.72 -6.07 19.36
N GLN A 314 -18.53 -6.97 18.81
CA GLN A 314 -18.28 -7.55 17.49
C GLN A 314 -18.50 -6.47 16.40
N VAL A 315 -17.48 -5.69 16.10
CA VAL A 315 -17.48 -4.70 15.01
C VAL A 315 -17.60 -5.46 13.68
N THR A 316 -18.75 -5.36 13.02
CA THR A 316 -19.04 -6.10 11.78
C THR A 316 -17.90 -5.98 10.75
N GLN A 317 -17.73 -7.00 9.90
CA GLN A 317 -16.78 -7.00 8.78
C GLN A 317 -16.85 -5.71 7.94
N ASN A 318 -18.07 -5.21 7.73
CA ASN A 318 -18.31 -3.98 6.97
C ASN A 318 -17.78 -2.76 7.73
N ALA A 319 -18.03 -2.65 9.03
CA ALA A 319 -17.50 -1.57 9.86
C ALA A 319 -15.96 -1.60 9.92
N TYR A 320 -15.34 -2.78 10.06
CA TYR A 320 -13.88 -2.94 10.01
C TYR A 320 -13.31 -2.41 8.68
N ARG A 321 -13.85 -2.88 7.54
CA ARG A 321 -13.42 -2.42 6.21
C ARG A 321 -13.61 -0.91 6.04
N SER A 322 -14.72 -0.40 6.55
CA SER A 322 -15.07 1.01 6.49
C SER A 322 -14.04 1.86 7.23
N LEU A 323 -13.75 1.53 8.50
CA LEU A 323 -12.75 2.22 9.32
C LEU A 323 -11.36 2.20 8.66
N LYS A 324 -10.93 1.03 8.17
CA LYS A 324 -9.66 0.90 7.43
C LYS A 324 -9.61 1.84 6.22
N ILE A 325 -10.66 1.86 5.40
CA ILE A 325 -10.72 2.72 4.22
C ILE A 325 -10.65 4.19 4.62
N ILE A 326 -11.33 4.60 5.71
CA ILE A 326 -11.28 5.98 6.19
C ILE A 326 -9.85 6.40 6.54
N LEU A 327 -9.16 5.56 7.32
CA LEU A 327 -7.79 5.81 7.74
C LEU A 327 -6.81 5.88 6.57
N GLY A 328 -7.08 5.19 5.46
CA GLY A 328 -6.27 5.19 4.25
C GLY A 328 -6.72 6.16 3.15
N THR A 329 -7.59 7.14 3.43
CA THR A 329 -8.05 8.07 2.38
C THR A 329 -7.09 9.23 2.14
N ASN A 330 -6.90 9.60 0.86
CA ASN A 330 -6.15 10.82 0.48
C ASN A 330 -6.71 12.07 1.15
N THR A 331 -8.01 12.12 1.41
CA THR A 331 -8.64 13.24 2.12
C THR A 331 -8.10 13.37 3.56
N LEU A 332 -7.94 12.25 4.28
CA LEU A 332 -7.35 12.28 5.62
C LEU A 332 -5.86 12.61 5.55
N MET A 333 -5.11 11.96 4.65
CA MET A 333 -3.68 12.22 4.48
C MET A 333 -3.39 13.67 4.11
N SER A 334 -4.18 14.26 3.21
CA SER A 334 -4.11 15.69 2.85
C SER A 334 -4.35 16.59 4.06
N LYS A 335 -5.30 16.26 4.94
CA LYS A 335 -5.52 17.01 6.19
C LYS A 335 -4.33 16.92 7.14
N LEU A 336 -3.72 15.73 7.28
CA LEU A 336 -2.52 15.52 8.08
C LEU A 336 -1.33 16.30 7.50
N THR A 337 -1.10 16.25 6.18
CA THR A 337 -0.09 17.06 5.47
C THR A 337 -0.22 18.55 5.78
N LYS A 338 -1.47 19.07 5.79
CA LYS A 338 -1.75 20.47 6.12
C LYS A 338 -1.47 20.77 7.59
N ALA A 339 -1.98 19.94 8.51
CA ALA A 339 -1.80 20.14 9.94
C ALA A 339 -0.31 20.11 10.37
N TYR A 340 0.49 19.29 9.70
CA TYR A 340 1.94 19.17 9.93
C TYR A 340 2.80 20.10 9.07
N ASN A 341 2.21 20.91 8.19
CA ASN A 341 2.92 21.80 7.27
C ASN A 341 3.94 21.08 6.34
N LEU A 342 3.78 19.78 6.06
CA LEU A 342 4.79 19.01 5.31
C LEU A 342 5.02 19.57 3.90
N HIS A 343 3.94 19.95 3.22
CA HIS A 343 3.95 20.57 1.89
C HIS A 343 4.69 21.92 1.80
N ILE A 344 4.94 22.60 2.92
CA ILE A 344 5.66 23.88 3.01
C ILE A 344 6.90 23.81 3.91
N GLY A 345 7.31 22.60 4.31
CA GLY A 345 8.47 22.36 5.17
C GLY A 345 9.80 22.64 4.46
N LEU A 346 9.82 22.62 3.12
CA LEU A 346 11.00 22.94 2.33
C LEU A 346 11.10 24.45 2.09
N GLY A 347 12.21 25.05 2.50
CA GLY A 347 12.48 26.49 2.42
C GLY A 347 12.91 26.98 1.03
N ASP A 348 12.31 26.45 -0.04
CA ASP A 348 12.64 26.79 -1.42
C ASP A 348 11.56 27.70 -2.04
N PRO A 349 11.84 29.00 -2.25
CA PRO A 349 10.83 29.95 -2.71
C PRO A 349 10.34 29.68 -4.14
N ILE A 350 11.18 29.10 -5.01
CA ILE A 350 10.79 28.83 -6.41
C ILE A 350 9.84 27.64 -6.46
N ILE A 351 10.17 26.57 -5.73
CA ILE A 351 9.30 25.40 -5.58
C ILE A 351 7.98 25.81 -4.92
N MET A 352 8.03 26.58 -3.83
CA MET A 352 6.83 27.05 -3.14
C MET A 352 5.94 27.93 -4.01
N ASN A 353 6.53 28.79 -4.85
CA ASN A 353 5.75 29.60 -5.79
C ASN A 353 5.03 28.71 -6.81
N GLN A 354 5.72 27.74 -7.41
CA GLN A 354 5.11 26.83 -8.38
C GLN A 354 4.04 25.93 -7.78
N LEU A 355 4.24 25.41 -6.56
CA LEU A 355 3.21 24.67 -5.84
C LEU A 355 1.93 25.48 -5.70
N LYS A 356 2.07 26.75 -5.32
CA LYS A 356 0.96 27.68 -5.11
C LYS A 356 0.26 28.09 -6.41
N THR A 357 0.96 28.14 -7.53
CA THR A 357 0.39 28.65 -8.80
C THR A 357 -0.05 27.56 -9.77
N GLU A 358 0.59 26.39 -9.74
CA GLU A 358 0.41 25.37 -10.78
C GLU A 358 -0.14 24.03 -10.26
N TRP A 359 0.26 23.59 -9.07
CA TRP A 359 0.00 22.22 -8.61
C TRP A 359 -1.13 22.12 -7.59
N VAL A 360 -1.15 22.99 -6.58
CA VAL A 360 -2.18 22.97 -5.53
C VAL A 360 -2.74 24.38 -5.23
N PRO A 361 -3.14 25.16 -6.24
CA PRO A 361 -3.58 26.54 -6.07
C PRO A 361 -4.82 26.68 -5.17
N TYR A 362 -5.78 25.75 -5.25
CA TYR A 362 -7.00 25.83 -4.45
C TYR A 362 -6.69 25.59 -2.96
N THR A 363 -5.86 24.61 -2.65
CA THR A 363 -5.39 24.30 -1.29
C THR A 363 -4.54 25.44 -0.72
N MET A 364 -3.66 26.03 -1.51
CA MET A 364 -2.71 27.06 -1.05
C MET A 364 -3.31 28.47 -0.98
N THR A 365 -4.31 28.77 -1.83
CA THR A 365 -4.81 30.14 -1.99
C THR A 365 -6.32 30.29 -1.90
N GLY A 366 -7.06 29.18 -1.88
CA GLY A 366 -8.53 29.18 -1.98
C GLY A 366 -9.05 29.53 -3.37
N LYS A 367 -8.18 29.75 -4.37
CA LYS A 367 -8.58 30.11 -5.74
C LYS A 367 -8.70 28.87 -6.61
N MET A 368 -9.87 28.71 -7.22
CA MET A 368 -10.13 27.66 -8.20
C MET A 368 -9.52 28.02 -9.56
N PRO A 369 -8.94 27.06 -10.29
CA PRO A 369 -8.59 27.24 -11.70
C PRO A 369 -9.85 27.45 -12.55
N ASP A 370 -9.83 28.40 -13.49
CA ASP A 370 -11.00 28.81 -14.28
C ASP A 370 -11.59 27.70 -15.18
N TYR A 371 -10.83 26.61 -15.42
CA TYR A 371 -11.12 25.58 -16.41
C TYR A 371 -11.44 24.19 -15.82
N GLN A 372 -11.53 24.05 -14.50
CA GLN A 372 -11.79 22.77 -13.84
C GLN A 372 -13.00 22.83 -12.91
N SER A 373 -13.70 21.70 -12.77
CA SER A 373 -14.75 21.57 -11.76
C SER A 373 -14.15 21.50 -10.35
N LEU A 374 -14.89 21.99 -9.36
CA LEU A 374 -14.48 21.97 -7.94
C LEU A 374 -14.10 20.56 -7.47
N ASP A 375 -14.87 19.56 -7.87
CA ASP A 375 -14.61 18.18 -7.45
C ASP A 375 -13.35 17.58 -8.08
N GLU A 376 -13.09 17.85 -9.36
CA GLU A 376 -11.88 17.36 -10.04
C GLU A 376 -10.63 18.02 -9.46
N THR A 377 -10.63 19.34 -9.28
CA THR A 377 -9.51 20.06 -8.65
C THR A 377 -9.28 19.55 -7.23
N ARG A 378 -10.35 19.39 -6.43
CA ARG A 378 -10.24 18.88 -5.05
C ARG A 378 -9.66 17.47 -5.02
N ILE A 379 -10.14 16.55 -5.85
CA ILE A 379 -9.65 15.16 -5.89
C ILE A 379 -8.16 15.14 -6.23
N TYR A 380 -7.77 15.89 -7.27
CA TYR A 380 -6.38 15.98 -7.71
C TYR A 380 -5.47 16.55 -6.61
N GLU A 381 -5.84 17.68 -6.02
CA GLU A 381 -5.01 18.29 -4.98
C GLU A 381 -4.99 17.47 -3.68
N GLU A 382 -6.07 16.77 -3.33
CA GLU A 382 -6.07 15.84 -2.21
C GLU A 382 -5.10 14.68 -2.43
N GLU A 383 -5.04 14.11 -3.64
CA GLU A 383 -4.06 13.09 -4.01
C GLU A 383 -2.64 13.65 -3.93
N PHE A 384 -2.37 14.79 -4.58
CA PHE A 384 -1.05 15.42 -4.55
C PHE A 384 -0.57 15.75 -3.13
N MET A 385 -1.49 16.20 -2.27
CA MET A 385 -1.18 16.54 -0.87
C MET A 385 -1.03 15.30 0.01
N ALA A 386 -1.74 14.21 -0.28
CA ALA A 386 -1.64 12.95 0.47
C ALA A 386 -0.23 12.36 0.36
N ASP A 387 0.35 12.35 -0.84
CA ASP A 387 1.69 11.84 -1.12
C ASP A 387 2.74 12.42 -0.15
N PHE A 388 2.66 13.69 0.27
CA PHE A 388 3.61 14.25 1.24
C PHE A 388 3.58 13.53 2.60
N PHE A 389 2.40 13.18 3.12
CA PHE A 389 2.30 12.46 4.39
C PHE A 389 2.81 11.03 4.25
N GLU A 390 2.50 10.38 3.13
CA GLU A 390 2.99 9.03 2.81
C GLU A 390 4.51 9.02 2.71
N ILE A 391 5.09 9.95 1.93
CA ILE A 391 6.54 10.11 1.77
C ILE A 391 7.23 10.35 3.12
N TYR A 392 6.70 11.25 3.96
CA TYR A 392 7.27 11.52 5.29
C TYR A 392 7.18 10.29 6.21
N ALA A 393 6.03 9.60 6.22
CA ALA A 393 5.86 8.36 6.99
C ALA A 393 6.82 7.26 6.52
N GLY A 394 7.01 7.13 5.21
CA GLY A 394 7.98 6.21 4.62
C GLY A 394 9.43 6.56 4.99
N ALA A 395 9.77 7.85 5.02
CA ALA A 395 11.07 8.35 5.44
C ALA A 395 11.34 8.05 6.92
N LEU A 396 10.38 8.36 7.79
CA LEU A 396 10.45 8.08 9.22
C LEU A 396 10.54 6.57 9.48
N LEU A 397 9.77 5.75 8.76
CA LEU A 397 9.83 4.29 8.87
C LEU A 397 11.20 3.73 8.46
N LYS A 398 11.85 4.33 7.45
CA LYS A 398 13.18 3.91 6.98
C LYS A 398 14.25 4.19 8.03
N GLU A 399 14.19 5.32 8.73
CA GLU A 399 15.19 5.72 9.72
C GLU A 399 14.91 5.16 11.12
N GLN A 400 13.67 5.28 11.59
CA GLN A 400 13.25 5.04 12.97
C GLN A 400 11.93 4.25 12.99
N PRO A 401 11.94 2.93 12.67
CA PRO A 401 10.72 2.14 12.50
C PRO A 401 9.77 2.15 13.71
N GLU A 402 10.32 2.06 14.92
CA GLU A 402 9.51 2.03 16.15
C GLU A 402 8.89 3.39 16.49
N VAL A 403 9.59 4.49 16.16
CA VAL A 403 9.06 5.85 16.31
C VAL A 403 7.92 6.07 15.31
N ALA A 404 8.10 5.62 14.06
CA ALA A 404 7.05 5.66 13.04
C ALA A 404 5.79 4.91 13.51
N LYS A 405 5.95 3.65 13.96
CA LYS A 405 4.85 2.81 14.47
C LYS A 405 4.08 3.52 15.57
N LYS A 406 4.78 4.04 16.58
CA LYS A 406 4.14 4.76 17.68
C LYS A 406 3.39 6.01 17.21
N PHE A 407 4.02 6.81 16.36
CA PHE A 407 3.44 8.06 15.85
C PHE A 407 2.16 7.84 15.03
N ILE A 408 2.20 6.93 14.05
CA ILE A 408 1.03 6.62 13.23
C ILE A 408 -0.07 5.96 14.06
N HIS A 409 0.31 5.07 14.99
CA HIS A 409 -0.65 4.45 15.90
C HIS A 409 -1.40 5.50 16.72
N GLU A 410 -0.71 6.48 17.29
CA GLU A 410 -1.33 7.54 18.09
C GLU A 410 -2.30 8.41 17.27
N ILE A 411 -1.91 8.81 16.05
CA ILE A 411 -2.79 9.56 15.14
C ILE A 411 -4.06 8.76 14.82
N PHE A 412 -3.90 7.52 14.36
CA PHE A 412 -5.05 6.70 13.98
C PHE A 412 -5.91 6.33 15.18
N TYR A 413 -5.32 6.17 16.37
CA TYR A 413 -6.06 5.87 17.60
C TYR A 413 -7.01 7.02 17.94
N GLU A 414 -6.50 8.25 17.99
CA GLU A 414 -7.31 9.43 18.33
C GLU A 414 -8.41 9.67 17.28
N ILE A 415 -8.11 9.42 16.00
CA ILE A 415 -9.11 9.47 14.93
C ILE A 415 -10.21 8.43 15.14
N LEU A 416 -9.84 7.17 15.35
CA LEU A 416 -10.81 6.10 15.54
C LEU A 416 -11.63 6.29 16.81
N LYS A 417 -11.03 6.82 17.87
CA LYS A 417 -11.71 7.15 19.12
C LYS A 417 -12.84 8.14 18.87
N VAL A 418 -12.55 9.28 18.23
CA VAL A 418 -13.56 10.28 17.89
C VAL A 418 -14.65 9.73 16.97
N ILE A 419 -14.26 8.94 15.96
CA ILE A 419 -15.21 8.24 15.10
C ILE A 419 -16.11 7.32 15.93
N SER A 420 -15.55 6.52 16.83
CA SER A 420 -16.30 5.54 17.63
C SER A 420 -17.22 6.18 18.67
N GLU A 421 -16.84 7.33 19.24
CA GLU A 421 -17.66 8.11 20.18
C GLU A 421 -18.84 8.79 19.48
N SER A 422 -18.64 9.22 18.23
CA SER A 422 -19.62 10.00 17.47
C SER A 422 -20.69 9.16 16.77
N LEU A 423 -20.59 7.82 16.79
CA LEU A 423 -21.29 6.96 15.83
C LEU A 423 -22.07 5.80 16.46
N PRO A 424 -23.42 5.80 16.36
CA PRO A 424 -24.26 4.64 16.65
C PRO A 424 -23.95 3.48 15.68
N PRO A 425 -24.04 2.21 16.15
CA PRO A 425 -23.71 1.02 15.35
C PRO A 425 -24.58 0.77 14.11
N ASP A 426 -25.70 1.51 13.95
CA ASP A 426 -26.76 1.20 12.98
C ASP A 426 -26.83 2.14 11.77
N ILE A 427 -25.87 3.06 11.59
CA ILE A 427 -25.90 4.03 10.47
C ILE A 427 -25.32 3.39 9.17
N PRO A 428 -26.02 3.51 8.02
CA PRO A 428 -25.50 3.05 6.73
C PRO A 428 -24.16 3.71 6.33
N TYR A 429 -23.23 2.91 5.80
CA TYR A 429 -21.87 3.33 5.42
C TYR A 429 -21.79 4.55 4.48
N GLY A 430 -22.76 4.73 3.59
CA GLY A 430 -22.77 5.88 2.67
C GLY A 430 -22.97 7.21 3.40
N ILE A 431 -23.89 7.23 4.37
CA ILE A 431 -24.12 8.38 5.26
C ILE A 431 -22.90 8.60 6.15
N TRP A 432 -22.31 7.51 6.63
CA TRP A 432 -21.15 7.50 7.51
C TRP A 432 -19.90 8.10 6.88
N SER A 433 -19.52 7.59 5.70
CA SER A 433 -18.39 8.12 4.92
C SER A 433 -18.61 9.58 4.54
N SER A 434 -19.85 9.96 4.19
CA SER A 434 -20.19 11.36 3.91
C SER A 434 -20.10 12.26 5.13
N MET A 435 -20.41 11.77 6.32
CA MET A 435 -20.34 12.57 7.56
C MET A 435 -18.89 12.77 8.03
N ILE A 436 -18.05 11.74 7.96
CA ILE A 436 -16.67 11.82 8.46
C ILE A 436 -15.76 12.48 7.43
N ILE A 437 -15.78 11.99 6.18
CA ILE A 437 -14.84 12.42 5.14
C ILE A 437 -15.44 13.55 4.28
N GLY A 438 -16.75 13.75 4.34
CA GLY A 438 -17.45 14.75 3.53
C GLY A 438 -17.93 14.22 2.17
N ARG A 439 -17.74 12.92 1.88
CA ARG A 439 -18.22 12.25 0.65
C ARG A 439 -18.60 10.79 0.88
N GLU A 440 -19.54 10.29 0.09
CA GLU A 440 -19.79 8.85 0.01
C GLU A 440 -18.59 8.17 -0.70
N ILE A 441 -17.96 7.20 -0.04
CA ILE A 441 -16.84 6.45 -0.66
C ILE A 441 -17.36 5.48 -1.74
N ARG A 442 -18.68 5.18 -1.77
CA ARG A 442 -19.32 4.37 -2.83
C ARG A 442 -19.84 5.25 -3.98
N GLY A 443 -18.99 5.53 -4.96
CA GLY A 443 -19.39 6.06 -6.27
C GLY A 443 -19.67 4.94 -7.30
N ARG A 444 -20.71 5.13 -8.13
CA ARG A 444 -21.17 4.22 -9.21
C ARG A 444 -20.00 3.74 -10.09
N GLY A 445 -19.62 2.47 -9.96
CA GLY A 445 -18.59 1.86 -10.81
C GLY A 445 -17.84 0.68 -10.20
N PHE A 446 -17.81 0.57 -8.87
CA PHE A 446 -17.22 -0.58 -8.19
C PHE A 446 -18.08 -1.83 -8.42
N ARG A 447 -17.62 -2.76 -9.25
CA ARG A 447 -18.21 -4.10 -9.36
C ARG A 447 -17.62 -4.97 -8.25
N GLU A 448 -18.45 -5.84 -7.67
CA GLU A 448 -18.02 -6.87 -6.72
C GLU A 448 -16.87 -7.75 -7.25
N SER A 449 -16.66 -7.79 -8.58
CA SER A 449 -15.55 -8.50 -9.22
C SER A 449 -14.16 -7.87 -9.02
N ASP A 450 -14.08 -6.61 -8.58
CA ASP A 450 -12.81 -5.95 -8.26
C ASP A 450 -12.44 -6.13 -6.77
N ILE A 451 -13.26 -6.90 -6.03
CA ILE A 451 -13.25 -7.05 -4.56
C ILE A 451 -12.98 -8.51 -4.12
N GLU A 452 -12.58 -9.42 -5.02
CA GLU A 452 -12.22 -10.82 -4.69
C GLU A 452 -10.73 -11.19 -4.81
#